data_AF-A0A060C3I6-F1
#
_entry.id   AF-A0A060C3I6-F1
#
_cell.length_a   1.000
_cell.length_b   1.000
_cell.length_c   1.000
_cell.angle_alpha   90.00
_cell.angle_beta   90.00
_cell.angle_gamma   90.00
#
_symmetry.space_group_name_H-M   'P 1'
#
loop_
_entity.id
_entity.type
_entity.pdbx_description
1 polymer ?
#
loop_
_entity_poly.entity_id
_entity_poly.type
_entity_poly.pdbx_seq_one_letter_code
_entity_poly.pdbx_strand_id
1 'polypeptide(L)'
;MDRALSGYVDEALRNTADYWREWVRYLSIRLDWQDAVIRSAITLKLCQYEDSGGIVAAMTTSIPEAPHTARNWDYRYCWLRDAAFVVRALNRLGATRTMEEFLAYIFNIATADGSLQPLYGIDMAEELHE
;
A
#
# COMPACT_ATOMS: atom_id res chain seq x y z
N MET A 1 -14.44 -31.45 15.00
CA MET A 1 -13.77 -30.14 15.10
C MET A 1 -13.05 -29.78 13.80
N ASP A 2 -12.33 -30.72 13.16
CA ASP A 2 -11.65 -30.52 11.84
C ASP A 2 -12.54 -30.05 10.68
N ARG A 3 -13.80 -30.49 10.63
CA ARG A 3 -14.73 -30.14 9.54
C ARG A 3 -15.08 -28.64 9.52
N ALA A 4 -15.01 -27.97 10.68
CA ALA A 4 -15.25 -26.53 10.78
C ALA A 4 -14.04 -25.71 10.32
N LEU A 5 -12.82 -26.16 10.65
CA LEU A 5 -11.59 -25.48 10.23
C LEU A 5 -11.38 -25.59 8.71
N SER A 6 -11.56 -26.78 8.13
CA SER A 6 -11.45 -26.96 6.67
C SER A 6 -12.46 -26.11 5.91
N GLY A 7 -13.73 -26.08 6.38
CA GLY A 7 -14.76 -25.25 5.77
C GLY A 7 -14.42 -23.75 5.82
N TYR A 8 -13.88 -23.28 6.94
CA TYR A 8 -13.42 -21.90 7.09
C TYR A 8 -12.25 -21.57 6.16
N VAL A 9 -11.25 -22.44 6.04
CA VAL A 9 -10.08 -22.23 5.15
C VAL A 9 -10.53 -22.10 3.69
N ASP A 10 -11.41 -22.99 3.23
CA ASP A 10 -11.94 -22.97 1.87
C ASP A 10 -12.79 -21.72 1.59
N GLU A 11 -13.56 -21.26 2.58
CA GLU A 11 -14.32 -20.02 2.48
C GLU A 11 -13.42 -18.79 2.46
N ALA A 12 -12.46 -18.68 3.38
CA ALA A 12 -11.52 -17.57 3.44
C ALA A 12 -10.70 -17.45 2.14
N LEU A 13 -10.18 -18.57 1.62
CA LEU A 13 -9.43 -18.58 0.37
C LEU A 13 -10.28 -18.12 -0.82
N ARG A 14 -11.54 -18.60 -0.90
CA ARG A 14 -12.47 -18.17 -1.96
C ARG A 14 -12.76 -16.68 -1.86
N ASN A 15 -13.11 -16.19 -0.67
CA ASN A 15 -13.41 -14.78 -0.44
C ASN A 15 -12.21 -13.88 -0.78
N THR A 16 -10.99 -14.25 -0.37
CA THR A 16 -9.77 -13.52 -0.72
C THR A 16 -9.53 -13.53 -2.24
N ALA A 17 -9.66 -14.69 -2.90
CA ALA A 17 -9.45 -14.78 -4.34
C ALA A 17 -10.49 -13.98 -5.13
N ASP A 18 -11.75 -14.03 -4.71
CA ASP A 18 -12.84 -13.33 -5.38
C ASP A 18 -12.75 -11.82 -5.18
N TYR A 19 -12.37 -11.35 -3.99
CA TYR A 19 -12.05 -9.94 -3.75
C TYR A 19 -11.00 -9.40 -4.73
N TRP A 20 -9.87 -10.11 -4.87
CA TRP A 20 -8.79 -9.66 -5.75
C TRP A 20 -9.16 -9.74 -7.23
N ARG A 21 -9.88 -10.79 -7.65
CA ARG A 21 -10.40 -10.89 -9.02
C ARG A 21 -11.34 -9.75 -9.33
N GLU A 22 -12.28 -9.46 -8.43
CA GLU A 22 -13.26 -8.39 -8.63
C GLU A 22 -12.58 -7.03 -8.65
N TRP A 23 -11.66 -6.76 -7.73
CA TRP A 23 -10.90 -5.53 -7.74
C TRP A 23 -10.13 -5.33 -9.05
N VAL A 24 -9.47 -6.37 -9.56
CA VAL A 24 -8.75 -6.31 -10.85
C VAL A 24 -9.69 -6.05 -12.03
N ARG A 25 -10.94 -6.55 -12.01
CA ARG A 25 -11.92 -6.32 -13.09
C ARG A 25 -12.25 -4.84 -13.27
N TYR A 26 -12.18 -4.03 -12.21
CA TYR A 26 -12.41 -2.59 -12.29
C TYR A 26 -11.23 -1.81 -12.87
N LEU A 27 -10.06 -2.44 -13.04
CA LEU A 27 -8.87 -1.76 -13.54
C LEU A 27 -8.87 -1.67 -15.07
N SER A 28 -8.46 -0.51 -15.57
CA SER A 28 -8.21 -0.25 -16.99
C SER A 28 -6.83 -0.80 -17.40
N ILE A 29 -6.76 -2.10 -17.68
CA ILE A 29 -5.52 -2.80 -18.03
C ILE A 29 -5.47 -3.10 -19.53
N ARG A 30 -4.37 -2.73 -20.19
CA ARG A 30 -4.11 -3.10 -21.60
C ARG A 30 -3.73 -4.59 -21.71
N LEU A 31 -3.92 -5.18 -22.89
CA LEU A 31 -3.58 -6.58 -23.14
C LEU A 31 -2.07 -6.84 -23.05
N ASP A 32 -1.25 -5.86 -23.44
CA ASP A 32 0.20 -5.98 -23.35
C ASP A 32 0.65 -6.03 -21.89
N TRP A 33 1.43 -7.06 -21.54
CA TRP A 33 2.01 -7.24 -20.21
C TRP A 33 0.96 -7.33 -19.08
N GLN A 34 -0.26 -7.76 -19.41
CA GLN A 34 -1.40 -7.78 -18.48
C GLN A 34 -1.06 -8.44 -17.14
N ASP A 35 -0.43 -9.62 -17.15
CA ASP A 35 -0.06 -10.34 -15.93
C ASP A 35 0.89 -9.54 -15.03
N ALA A 36 1.89 -8.87 -15.64
CA ALA A 36 2.86 -8.05 -14.92
C ALA A 36 2.20 -6.80 -14.34
N VAL A 37 1.29 -6.16 -15.09
CA VAL A 37 0.52 -5.00 -14.63
C VAL A 37 -0.40 -5.39 -13.48
N ILE A 38 -1.14 -6.49 -13.60
CA ILE A 38 -2.03 -6.99 -12.54
C ILE A 38 -1.23 -7.28 -11.27
N ARG A 39 -0.13 -8.03 -11.39
CA ARG A 39 0.71 -8.37 -10.23
C ARG A 39 1.22 -7.10 -9.55
N SER A 40 1.73 -6.14 -10.33
CA SER A 40 2.25 -4.89 -9.79
C SER A 40 1.17 -4.06 -9.11
N ALA A 41 -0.02 -3.94 -9.72
CA ALA A 41 -1.15 -3.22 -9.14
C ALA A 41 -1.60 -3.83 -7.81
N ILE A 42 -1.68 -5.16 -7.72
CA ILE A 42 -1.99 -5.87 -6.46
C ILE A 42 -0.92 -5.58 -5.41
N THR A 43 0.37 -5.69 -5.77
CA THR A 43 1.48 -5.41 -4.85
C THR A 43 1.43 -3.97 -4.32
N LEU A 44 1.17 -3.00 -5.18
CA LEU A 44 1.04 -1.59 -4.80
C LEU A 44 -0.16 -1.35 -3.89
N LYS A 45 -1.31 -1.98 -4.19
CA LYS A 45 -2.50 -1.89 -3.32
C LYS A 45 -2.26 -2.51 -1.95
N LEU A 46 -1.52 -3.63 -1.87
CA LEU A 46 -1.17 -4.26 -0.59
C LEU A 46 -0.30 -3.37 0.32
N CYS A 47 0.40 -2.38 -0.23
CA CYS A 47 1.16 -1.41 0.56
C CYS A 47 0.27 -0.34 1.22
N GLN A 48 -1.01 -0.27 0.86
CA GLN A 48 -1.94 0.70 1.42
C GLN A 48 -2.54 0.17 2.73
N TYR A 49 -2.49 0.98 3.79
CA TYR A 49 -3.21 0.74 5.02
C TYR A 49 -4.59 1.43 4.96
N GLU A 50 -5.64 0.64 4.72
CA GLU A 50 -6.99 1.15 4.42
C GLU A 50 -7.58 2.06 5.51
N ASP A 51 -7.29 1.80 6.80
CA ASP A 51 -7.87 2.57 7.91
C ASP A 51 -7.43 4.04 7.93
N SER A 52 -6.21 4.33 7.50
CA SER A 52 -5.63 5.67 7.49
C SER A 52 -5.48 6.28 6.10
N GLY A 53 -5.39 5.44 5.07
CA GLY A 53 -4.98 5.82 3.72
C GLY A 53 -3.46 5.93 3.49
N GLY A 54 -2.63 5.73 4.53
CA GLY A 54 -1.18 5.71 4.41
C GLY A 54 -0.68 4.58 3.52
N ILE A 55 0.38 4.83 2.75
CA ILE A 55 0.96 3.85 1.82
C ILE A 55 2.43 3.65 2.17
N VAL A 56 2.79 2.46 2.62
CA VAL A 56 4.19 2.14 2.97
C VAL A 56 5.04 2.03 1.71
N ALA A 57 6.33 2.37 1.82
CA ALA A 57 7.25 2.26 0.68
C ALA A 57 7.44 0.80 0.24
N ALA A 58 7.53 -0.15 1.18
CA ALA A 58 7.48 -1.58 0.92
C ALA A 58 7.09 -2.39 2.16
N MET A 59 6.49 -3.56 1.93
CA MET A 59 6.18 -4.56 2.97
C MET A 59 7.43 -5.38 3.38
N THR A 60 8.57 -4.72 3.54
CA THR A 60 9.85 -5.34 3.93
C THR A 60 10.44 -4.59 5.11
N THR A 61 10.96 -5.32 6.08
CA THR A 61 11.69 -4.74 7.21
C THR A 61 13.17 -5.01 7.02
N SER A 62 14.02 -4.10 7.50
CA SER A 62 15.42 -4.41 7.82
C SER A 62 16.36 -4.73 6.63
N ILE A 63 16.07 -4.27 5.41
CA ILE A 63 17.04 -4.31 4.30
C ILE A 63 17.75 -2.94 4.26
N PRO A 64 19.04 -2.86 4.64
CA PRO A 64 19.77 -1.60 4.57
C PRO A 64 19.96 -1.17 3.12
N GLU A 65 19.94 0.14 2.87
CA GLU A 65 20.18 0.71 1.53
C GLU A 65 21.53 0.24 0.97
N ALA A 66 22.52 0.09 1.85
CA ALA A 66 23.82 -0.49 1.52
C ALA A 66 24.45 -1.22 2.74
N PRO A 67 25.21 -2.31 2.52
CA PRO A 67 25.92 -3.01 3.59
C PRO A 67 26.84 -2.08 4.39
N HIS A 68 26.88 -2.24 5.72
CA HIS A 68 27.75 -1.49 6.64
C HIS A 68 27.56 0.04 6.63
N THR A 69 26.38 0.52 6.25
CA THR A 69 26.04 1.95 6.31
C THR A 69 25.01 2.22 7.39
N ALA A 70 24.99 3.45 7.91
CA ALA A 70 23.91 3.96 8.76
C ALA A 70 22.67 4.39 7.94
N ARG A 71 22.60 4.04 6.65
CA ARG A 71 21.44 4.31 5.79
C ARG A 71 20.48 3.12 5.84
N ASN A 72 19.86 2.95 7.00
CA ASN A 72 18.74 2.07 7.23
C ASN A 72 17.45 2.89 7.13
N TRP A 73 17.03 3.20 5.91
CA TRP A 73 15.69 3.75 5.73
C TRP A 73 14.69 2.62 5.88
N ASP A 74 13.86 2.65 6.91
CA ASP A 74 12.83 1.64 7.07
C ASP A 74 11.69 1.88 6.06
N TYR A 75 11.45 0.87 5.22
CA TYR A 75 10.46 0.93 4.14
C TYR A 75 9.03 0.68 4.63
N ARG A 76 8.85 0.30 5.91
CA ARG A 76 7.53 0.16 6.53
C ARG A 76 6.79 1.49 6.73
N TYR A 77 7.48 2.61 6.59
CA TYR A 77 6.87 3.92 6.78
C TYR A 77 6.30 4.49 5.47
N CYS A 78 5.37 5.43 5.63
CA CYS A 78 4.74 6.14 4.53
C CYS A 78 5.65 7.28 4.06
N TRP A 79 6.55 6.95 3.13
CA TRP A 79 7.34 7.95 2.40
C TRP A 79 6.45 8.70 1.42
N LEU A 80 6.26 10.01 1.63
CA LEU A 80 5.28 10.79 0.86
C LEU A 80 5.53 10.75 -0.65
N ARG A 81 6.80 10.73 -1.06
CA ARG A 81 7.23 10.59 -2.46
C ARG A 81 6.80 9.25 -3.06
N ASP A 82 7.07 8.16 -2.36
CA ASP A 82 6.83 6.80 -2.82
C ASP A 82 5.32 6.54 -2.90
N ALA A 83 4.58 6.96 -1.87
CA ALA A 83 3.11 6.95 -1.86
C ALA A 83 2.50 7.73 -3.04
N ALA A 84 3.04 8.92 -3.36
CA ALA A 84 2.59 9.69 -4.52
C ALA A 84 2.80 8.95 -5.85
N PHE A 85 3.89 8.17 -6.00
CA PHE A 85 4.10 7.34 -7.17
C PHE A 85 3.11 6.17 -7.24
N VAL A 86 2.80 5.54 -6.10
CA VAL A 86 1.78 4.50 -6.01
C VAL A 86 0.41 5.03 -6.46
N VAL A 87 -0.03 6.14 -5.88
CA VAL A 87 -1.30 6.79 -6.24
C VAL A 87 -1.35 7.13 -7.72
N ARG A 88 -0.27 7.71 -8.26
CA ARG A 88 -0.19 8.02 -9.70
C ARG A 88 -0.30 6.77 -10.57
N ALA A 89 0.34 5.67 -10.19
CA ALA A 89 0.30 4.42 -10.94
C ALA A 89 -1.10 3.80 -10.91
N LEU A 90 -1.73 3.72 -9.73
CA LEU A 90 -3.08 3.16 -9.56
C LEU A 90 -4.16 4.03 -10.22
N ASN A 91 -4.04 5.35 -10.18
CA ASN A 91 -4.94 6.26 -10.89
C ASN A 91 -4.91 6.06 -12.41
N ARG A 92 -3.74 5.76 -12.99
CA ARG A 92 -3.63 5.42 -14.42
C ARG A 92 -4.35 4.12 -14.80
N LEU A 93 -4.60 3.26 -13.81
CA LEU A 93 -5.39 2.04 -13.96
C LEU A 93 -6.86 2.23 -13.57
N GLY A 94 -7.30 3.45 -13.21
CA GLY A 94 -8.68 3.73 -12.82
C GLY A 94 -9.01 3.43 -11.35
N ALA A 95 -8.03 3.05 -10.52
CA ALA A 95 -8.21 2.84 -9.09
C ALA A 95 -8.11 4.16 -8.31
N THR A 96 -9.19 4.97 -8.33
CA THR A 96 -9.21 6.31 -7.74
C THR A 96 -9.40 6.34 -6.22
N ARG A 97 -9.98 5.29 -5.63
CA ARG A 97 -10.24 5.22 -4.18
C ARG A 97 -8.95 5.37 -3.35
N THR A 98 -7.85 4.73 -3.79
CA THR A 98 -6.54 4.87 -3.12
C THR A 98 -6.04 6.31 -3.12
N MET A 99 -6.36 7.12 -4.14
CA MET A 99 -6.06 8.55 -4.15
C MET A 99 -6.85 9.30 -3.08
N GLU A 100 -8.15 9.04 -2.97
CA GLU A 100 -9.03 9.72 -2.01
C GLU A 100 -8.59 9.45 -0.57
N GLU A 101 -8.29 8.18 -0.27
CA GLU A 101 -7.79 7.75 1.05
C GLU A 101 -6.41 8.36 1.34
N PHE A 102 -5.49 8.37 0.37
CA PHE A 102 -4.18 9.00 0.57
C PHE A 102 -4.27 10.53 0.72
N LEU A 103 -5.20 11.20 0.04
CA LEU A 103 -5.43 12.64 0.27
C LEU A 103 -5.95 12.89 1.68
N ALA A 104 -6.87 12.06 2.19
CA ALA A 104 -7.32 12.14 3.58
C ALA A 104 -6.15 11.97 4.56
N TYR A 105 -5.25 11.01 4.31
CA TYR A 105 -4.02 10.86 5.08
C TYR A 105 -3.18 12.14 5.09
N ILE A 106 -2.90 12.72 3.91
CA ILE A 106 -2.12 13.96 3.76
C ILE A 106 -2.77 15.12 4.52
N PHE A 107 -4.10 15.27 4.44
CA PHE A 107 -4.81 16.34 5.15
C PHE A 107 -4.68 16.23 6.67
N ASN A 108 -4.57 15.03 7.21
CA ASN A 108 -4.42 14.81 8.65
C ASN A 108 -2.98 15.03 9.15
N ILE A 109 -1.96 14.90 8.30
CA ILE A 109 -0.56 15.18 8.65
C ILE A 109 -0.09 16.60 8.26
N ALA A 110 -0.87 17.30 7.44
CA ALA A 110 -0.56 18.66 7.03
C ALA A 110 -0.59 19.60 8.25
N THR A 111 0.53 20.26 8.52
CA THR A 111 0.63 21.25 9.59
C THR A 111 0.12 22.62 9.13
N ALA A 112 -0.22 23.48 10.09
CA ALA A 112 -0.68 24.84 9.81
C ALA A 112 0.41 25.74 9.19
N ASP A 113 1.70 25.42 9.38
CA ASP A 113 2.83 26.15 8.82
C ASP A 113 3.30 25.61 7.45
N GLY A 114 2.64 24.56 6.94
CA GLY A 114 2.94 23.94 5.65
C GLY A 114 4.21 23.09 5.63
N SER A 115 4.84 22.86 6.79
CA SER A 115 5.95 21.92 6.91
C SER A 115 5.46 20.48 6.86
N LEU A 116 6.20 19.62 6.15
CA LEU A 116 5.94 18.18 6.10
C LEU A 116 7.26 17.45 6.28
N GLN A 117 7.23 16.39 7.09
CA GLN A 117 8.31 15.44 7.20
C GLN A 117 8.40 14.60 5.90
N PRO A 118 9.58 14.02 5.57
CA PRO A 118 9.69 13.18 4.39
C PRO A 118 8.86 11.88 4.46
N LEU A 119 8.67 11.36 5.68
CA LEU A 119 7.95 10.12 5.96
C LEU A 119 7.22 10.18 7.30
N TYR A 120 6.22 9.32 7.44
CA TYR A 120 5.35 9.22 8.62
C TYR A 120 4.96 7.76 8.89
N GLY A 121 4.48 7.46 10.10
CA GLY A 121 3.87 6.18 10.44
C GLY A 121 2.55 5.96 9.69
N ILE A 122 2.12 4.70 9.51
CA ILE A 122 0.80 4.40 8.92
C ILE A 122 -0.35 4.96 9.78
N ASP A 123 -0.12 5.22 11.05
CA ASP A 123 -1.01 5.85 12.01
C ASP A 123 -0.80 7.38 12.11
N MET A 124 -0.03 7.97 11.18
CA MET A 124 0.33 9.39 11.14
C MET A 124 1.36 9.82 12.20
N ALA A 125 2.05 8.87 12.87
CA ALA A 125 3.10 9.20 13.82
C ALA A 125 4.26 9.96 13.17
N GLU A 126 4.71 11.02 13.84
CA GLU A 126 5.88 11.84 13.50
C GLU A 126 7.17 11.30 14.11
N GLU A 127 7.09 10.78 15.33
CA GLU A 127 8.22 10.14 16.00
C GLU A 127 8.22 8.65 15.64
N LEU A 128 9.28 8.21 14.97
CA LEU A 128 9.40 6.87 14.42
C LEU A 128 10.47 6.08 15.20
N HIS A 129 10.13 4.85 15.59
CA HIS A 129 11.04 3.96 16.33
C HIS A 129 11.46 2.76 15.48
N GLU A 130 12.76 2.51 15.40
CA GLU A 130 13.35 1.27 14.86
C GLU A 130 13.59 0.20 15.92
#